data_AF-K1YFH7-F1
#
_entry.id   AF-K1YFH7-F1
#
_cell.length_a   1.000
_cell.length_b   1.000
_cell.length_c   1.000
_cell.angle_alpha   90.00
_cell.angle_beta   90.00
_cell.angle_gamma   90.00
#
_symmetry.space_group_name_H-M   'P 1'
#
loop_
_entity.id
_entity.type
_entity.pdbx_description
1 polymer ?
#
loop_
_entity_poly.entity_id
_entity_poly.type
_entity_poly.pdbx_seq_one_letter_code
_entity_poly.pdbx_strand_id
1 'polypeptide(L)'
;MELGTIGEVSYEGLLATQVNWIQKKFPRDLDVKVRYQKNEIPSWVDPDYTSGQASVRFKVPGTTVSPGQAAVFYHGDEVIGGGTIVGSVAWEVLS
;
A
#
# COMPACT_ATOMS: atom_id res chain seq x y z
N MET A 1 -19.59 29.66 -14.83
CA MET A 1 -19.96 28.71 -13.78
C MET A 1 -19.78 27.34 -14.39
N GLU A 2 -18.58 26.78 -14.27
CA GLU A 2 -18.25 25.46 -14.78
C GLU A 2 -18.21 24.52 -13.58
N LEU A 3 -19.02 23.47 -13.66
CA LEU A 3 -19.26 22.50 -12.61
C LEU A 3 -17.94 21.78 -12.33
N GLY A 4 -17.42 21.94 -11.11
CA GLY A 4 -16.26 21.18 -10.65
C GLY A 4 -16.55 19.69 -10.78
N THR A 5 -15.66 18.98 -11.49
CA THR A 5 -15.72 17.53 -11.68
C THR A 5 -15.93 16.84 -10.34
N ILE A 6 -17.09 16.21 -10.20
CA ILE A 6 -17.41 15.31 -9.08
C ILE A 6 -16.37 14.19 -9.01
N GLY A 7 -15.51 14.27 -7.99
CA GLY A 7 -14.68 13.19 -7.44
C GLY A 7 -13.91 12.34 -8.45
N GLU A 8 -12.72 12.77 -8.83
CA GLU A 8 -11.77 11.90 -9.53
C GLU A 8 -11.24 10.83 -8.54
N VAL A 9 -11.79 9.62 -8.65
CA VAL A 9 -11.34 8.46 -7.87
C VAL A 9 -10.02 7.97 -8.45
N SER A 10 -8.92 8.08 -7.70
CA SER A 10 -7.71 7.32 -8.02
C SER A 10 -6.82 7.15 -6.80
N TYR A 11 -6.98 6.01 -6.11
CA TYR A 11 -5.97 5.52 -5.17
C TYR A 11 -5.96 4.00 -5.25
N GLU A 12 -5.28 3.47 -6.26
CA GLU A 12 -4.98 2.04 -6.34
C GLU A 12 -4.13 1.71 -5.12
N GLY A 13 -4.53 0.70 -4.35
CA GLY A 13 -3.76 0.19 -3.22
C GLY A 13 -3.62 -1.31 -3.33
N LEU A 14 -2.97 -1.92 -2.34
CA LEU A 14 -2.90 -3.37 -2.24
C LEU A 14 -3.35 -3.86 -0.87
N LEU A 15 -3.81 -5.09 -0.83
CA LEU A 15 -3.97 -5.86 0.39
C LEU A 15 -2.85 -6.90 0.43
N ALA A 16 -2.07 -6.88 1.50
CA ALA A 16 -1.06 -7.89 1.78
C ALA A 16 -1.53 -8.81 2.92
N THR A 17 -1.25 -10.11 2.80
CA THR A 17 -1.51 -11.12 3.84
C THR A 17 -0.21 -11.78 4.28
N GLN A 18 -0.29 -12.58 5.36
CA GLN A 18 0.84 -13.27 5.97
C GLN A 18 2.00 -12.30 6.23
N VAL A 19 1.65 -11.10 6.71
CA VAL A 19 2.62 -10.03 6.89
C VAL A 19 3.50 -10.35 8.09
N ASN A 20 4.80 -10.39 7.85
CA ASN A 20 5.81 -10.49 8.88
C ASN A 20 6.41 -9.12 9.14
N TRP A 21 6.15 -8.57 10.33
CA TRP A 21 6.72 -7.30 10.80
C TRP A 21 8.03 -7.54 11.55
N ILE A 22 9.11 -6.91 11.09
CA ILE A 22 10.42 -6.95 11.76
C ILE A 22 10.44 -5.92 12.90
N GLN A 23 9.90 -4.73 12.63
CA GLN A 23 9.76 -3.67 13.62
C GLN A 23 8.35 -3.63 14.20
N LYS A 24 8.23 -3.41 15.52
CA LYS A 24 6.94 -3.33 16.22
C LYS A 24 6.31 -1.92 16.20
N LYS A 25 7.11 -0.91 15.86
CA LYS A 25 6.69 0.49 15.81
C LYS A 25 7.36 1.12 14.60
N PHE A 26 6.56 1.73 13.73
CA PHE A 26 6.98 2.39 12.50
C PHE A 26 5.95 3.47 12.15
N PRO A 27 6.33 4.51 11.39
CA PRO A 27 5.36 5.48 10.90
C PRO A 27 4.42 4.83 9.90
N ARG A 28 3.22 5.39 9.75
CA ARG A 28 2.26 4.97 8.70
C ARG A 28 2.80 5.24 7.30
N ASP A 29 3.65 6.25 7.17
CA ASP A 29 4.29 6.68 5.93
C ASP A 29 5.48 5.77 5.61
N LEU A 30 5.31 4.90 4.62
CA LEU A 30 6.30 3.90 4.22
C LEU A 30 6.40 3.81 2.70
N ASP A 31 7.55 3.37 2.23
CA ASP A 31 7.78 3.01 0.84
C ASP A 31 7.47 1.52 0.64
N VAL A 32 6.77 1.19 -0.44
CA VAL A 32 6.38 -0.20 -0.74
C VAL A 32 7.04 -0.67 -2.01
N LYS A 33 7.79 -1.75 -1.90
CA LYS A 33 8.39 -2.44 -3.04
C LYS A 33 7.55 -3.64 -3.41
N VAL A 34 6.98 -3.61 -4.60
CA VAL A 34 6.33 -4.77 -5.21
C VAL A 34 7.35 -5.48 -6.09
N ARG A 35 7.54 -6.79 -5.90
CA ARG A 35 8.53 -7.56 -6.67
C ARG A 35 8.31 -7.38 -8.19
N TYR A 36 9.39 -7.19 -8.93
CA TYR A 36 9.46 -6.83 -10.37
C TYR A 36 9.12 -5.38 -10.74
N GLN A 37 8.61 -4.57 -9.81
CA GLN A 37 8.60 -3.13 -10.01
C GLN A 37 10.01 -2.56 -9.80
N LYS A 38 10.38 -1.59 -10.64
CA LYS A 38 11.71 -0.96 -10.60
C LYS A 38 11.88 -0.03 -9.40
N ASN A 39 10.82 0.66 -9.02
CA ASN A 39 10.85 1.71 -8.01
C ASN A 39 9.96 1.33 -6.82
N GLU A 40 10.33 1.87 -5.67
CA GLU A 40 9.47 1.86 -4.50
C GLU A 40 8.34 2.87 -4.67
N ILE A 41 7.19 2.54 -4.07
CA ILE A 41 5.97 3.33 -4.18
C ILE A 41 5.69 3.98 -2.84
N PRO A 42 5.74 5.31 -2.74
CA PRO A 42 5.36 6.02 -1.53
C PRO A 42 3.93 5.69 -1.15
N SER A 43 3.72 5.27 0.10
CA SER A 43 2.46 4.67 0.54
C SER A 43 2.08 5.02 1.97
N TRP A 44 0.81 4.84 2.30
CA TRP A 44 0.35 4.69 3.67
C TRP A 44 0.06 3.24 3.95
N VAL A 45 0.60 2.71 5.05
CA VAL A 45 0.49 1.30 5.42
C VAL A 45 -0.20 1.18 6.77
N ASP A 46 -1.35 0.50 6.77
CA ASP A 46 -2.17 0.25 7.96
C ASP A 46 -2.12 -1.25 8.29
N PRO A 47 -1.38 -1.65 9.35
CA PRO A 47 -1.31 -3.05 9.78
C PRO A 47 -2.59 -3.48 10.49
N ASP A 48 -3.12 -4.65 10.13
CA ASP A 48 -4.08 -5.40 10.93
C ASP A 48 -3.37 -6.58 11.60
N TYR A 49 -2.95 -6.36 12.85
CA TYR A 49 -2.25 -7.37 13.65
C TYR A 49 -3.14 -8.55 14.06
N THR A 50 -4.46 -8.41 14.04
CA THR A 50 -5.38 -9.50 14.40
C THR A 50 -5.49 -10.50 13.25
N SER A 51 -5.61 -10.02 12.01
CA SER A 51 -5.70 -10.90 10.83
C SER A 51 -4.35 -11.19 10.17
N GLY A 52 -3.26 -10.50 10.56
CA GLY A 52 -1.95 -10.64 9.93
C GLY A 52 -1.88 -10.02 8.53
N GLN A 53 -2.72 -9.02 8.27
CA GLN A 53 -2.83 -8.33 7.00
C GLN A 53 -2.27 -6.91 7.08
N ALA A 54 -2.05 -6.30 5.91
CA ALA A 54 -1.75 -4.87 5.80
C ALA A 54 -2.52 -4.29 4.62
N SER A 55 -3.26 -3.21 4.90
CA SER A 55 -3.87 -2.38 3.87
C SER A 55 -2.89 -1.30 3.47
N VAL A 56 -2.64 -1.19 2.17
CA VAL A 56 -1.69 -0.24 1.61
C VAL A 56 -2.42 0.68 0.65
N ARG A 57 -2.21 1.97 0.81
CA ARG A 57 -2.71 3.01 -0.09
C ARG A 57 -1.53 3.70 -0.76
N PHE A 58 -1.42 3.60 -2.07
CA PHE A 58 -0.39 4.31 -2.82
C PHE A 58 -0.68 5.80 -2.86
N LYS A 59 0.37 6.61 -2.75
CA LYS A 59 0.29 8.08 -2.87
C LYS A 59 0.37 8.54 -4.33
N VAL A 60 0.67 7.63 -5.25
CA VAL A 60 0.75 7.88 -6.69
C VAL A 60 -0.33 7.09 -7.41
N PRO A 61 -1.07 7.71 -8.35
CA PRO A 61 -2.15 7.05 -9.09
C PRO A 61 -1.61 6.05 -10.13
N GLY A 62 -2.47 5.15 -10.60
CA GLY A 62 -2.18 4.23 -11.72
C GLY A 62 -1.18 3.11 -11.42
N THR A 63 -0.99 2.78 -10.14
CA THR A 63 -0.08 1.70 -9.74
C THR A 63 -0.81 0.38 -9.64
N THR A 64 -0.65 -0.45 -10.67
CA THR A 64 -1.24 -1.78 -10.71
C THR A 64 -0.40 -2.81 -9.95
N VAL A 65 -1.08 -3.71 -9.25
CA VAL A 65 -0.48 -4.82 -8.51
C VAL A 65 -1.09 -6.14 -8.93
N SER A 66 -0.32 -7.22 -8.87
CA SER A 66 -0.80 -8.57 -9.17
C SER A 66 -0.81 -9.44 -7.90
N PRO A 67 -1.90 -10.18 -7.63
CA PRO A 67 -1.90 -11.19 -6.56
C PRO A 67 -0.77 -12.20 -6.71
N GLY A 68 -0.24 -12.69 -5.59
CA GLY A 68 0.85 -13.65 -5.52
C GLY A 68 2.26 -13.03 -5.54
N GLN A 69 2.38 -11.73 -5.80
CA GLN A 69 3.66 -11.02 -5.65
C GLN A 69 3.95 -10.68 -4.18
N ALA A 70 5.22 -10.44 -3.85
CA ALA A 70 5.61 -9.96 -2.54
C ALA A 70 5.50 -8.43 -2.47
N ALA A 71 5.00 -7.92 -1.34
CA ALA A 71 5.07 -6.52 -0.93
C ALA A 71 6.06 -6.41 0.24
N VAL A 72 7.06 -5.54 0.09
CA VAL A 72 8.05 -5.25 1.14
C VAL A 72 7.90 -3.79 1.56
N PHE A 73 7.86 -3.55 2.86
CA PHE A 73 7.63 -2.24 3.48
C PHE A 73 8.95 -1.65 3.98
N TYR A 74 9.22 -0.41 3.61
CA TYR A 74 10.45 0.31 3.92
C TYR A 74 10.19 1.64 4.62
N HIS A 75 11.10 2.03 5.51
CA HIS A 75 11.19 3.38 6.05
C HIS A 75 12.61 3.89 5.81
N GLY A 76 12.81 4.65 4.73
CA GLY A 76 14.15 4.89 4.20
C GLY A 76 14.81 3.58 3.81
N ASP A 77 16.04 3.34 4.27
CA ASP A 77 16.79 2.11 3.96
C ASP A 77 16.41 0.90 4.85
N GLU A 78 15.52 1.10 5.85
CA GLU A 78 15.15 0.05 6.79
C GLU A 78 13.98 -0.80 6.30
N VAL A 79 14.14 -2.12 6.32
CA VAL A 79 13.03 -3.06 6.08
C VAL A 79 12.16 -3.15 7.33
N ILE A 80 10.91 -2.73 7.21
CA ILE A 80 9.92 -2.77 8.29
C ILE A 80 9.20 -4.12 8.33
N GLY A 81 8.95 -4.72 7.17
CA GLY A 81 8.29 -6.02 7.06
C GLY A 81 7.94 -6.37 5.62
N GLY A 82 7.14 -7.40 5.45
CA GLY A 82 6.61 -7.77 4.14
C GLY A 82 5.61 -8.91 4.18
N GLY A 83 4.89 -9.09 3.09
CA GLY A 83 3.88 -10.13 2.94
C GLY A 83 3.54 -10.40 1.48
N THR A 84 2.46 -11.14 1.26
CA THR A 84 1.99 -11.56 -0.07
C THR A 84 0.79 -10.73 -0.49
N ILE A 85 0.85 -10.14 -1.68
CA ILE A 85 -0.27 -9.39 -2.26
C ILE A 85 -1.39 -10.38 -2.60
N VAL A 86 -2.61 -10.10 -2.14
CA VAL A 86 -3.81 -10.91 -2.44
C VAL A 86 -4.82 -10.18 -3.31
N GLY A 87 -4.72 -8.85 -3.43
CA GLY A 87 -5.62 -8.08 -4.26
C GLY A 87 -5.27 -6.60 -4.27
N SER A 88 -5.91 -5.87 -5.18
CA SER A 88 -5.95 -4.41 -5.19
C SER A 88 -7.11 -3.92 -4.33
N VAL A 89 -6.92 -2.79 -3.66
CA VAL A 89 -8.01 -2.09 -2.94
C VAL A 89 -8.34 -0.78 -3.65
N ALA A 90 -9.63 -0.48 -3.78
CA ALA A 90 -10.13 0.83 -4.17
C ALA A 90 -10.48 1.60 -2.89
N TRP A 91 -9.99 2.83 -2.75
CA TRP A 91 -10.30 3.67 -1.61
C TRP A 91 -11.22 4.82 -2.03
N GLU A 92 -12.37 4.95 -1.37
CA GLU A 92 -13.23 6.12 -1.51
C GLU A 92 -12.67 7.26 -0.66
N VAL A 93 -12.39 8.42 -1.27
CA VAL A 93 -12.11 9.64 -0.52
C VAL A 93 -13.45 10.24 -0.11
N LEU A 94 -13.75 10.19 1.19
CA LEU A 94 -14.80 11.02 1.76
C LEU A 94 -14.33 12.47 1.65
N SER A 95 -15.00 13.24 0.80
CA SER A 95 -14.87 14.68 0.61
C SER A 95 -15.42 15.47 1.79
#